data_AF-A0A2G6GGQ4-F1
#
_entry.id   AF-A0A2G6GGQ4-F1
#
_cell.length_a   1.000
_cell.length_b   1.000
_cell.length_c   1.000
_cell.angle_alpha   90.00
_cell.angle_beta   90.00
_cell.angle_gamma   90.00
#
_symmetry.space_group_name_H-M   'P 1'
#
loop_
_entity.id
_entity.type
_entity.pdbx_description
1 polymer ?
#
loop_
_entity_poly.entity_id
_entity_poly.type
_entity_poly.pdbx_seq_one_letter_code
_entity_poly.pdbx_strand_id
1 'polypeptide(L)'
;DYTPGYQAIARSGGSLEMIKKFLAAGYPVVIEKGYELPDSGWWGHYLTVYGYDDEKQELYSQDSYLGPWDNSGRTDNYDEVEQYWQQFNYTFYVVYLPHQEEEIAAILGEDMFDDFKMWQHVANLAQKEAEANSEDAIAVYNLGTALTRMGTLTGEPEYYEAGAQTFDRARELGLPPRMLWYQHMPYVAYWKVGRYDDVFDLANATLATQGGSNVEETYYYKGTVLSEMGDLYGARDAHLSALAVNENFYPSQVAIEWIDSVLAGG
;
A
#
# COMPACT_ATOMS: atom_id res chain seq x y z
N ASP A 1 16.53 -4.49 8.26
CA ASP A 1 17.46 -4.87 7.18
C ASP A 1 18.27 -3.68 6.69
N TYR A 2 19.59 -3.72 6.91
CA TYR A 2 20.55 -2.76 6.36
C TYR A 2 21.27 -3.49 5.24
N THR A 3 20.94 -3.21 3.98
CA THR A 3 21.82 -3.60 2.87
C THR A 3 23.05 -2.68 2.98
N PRO A 4 24.23 -3.17 3.39
CA PRO A 4 25.36 -2.29 3.67
C PRO A 4 25.69 -1.46 2.42
N GLY A 5 25.52 -0.15 2.50
CA GLY A 5 25.88 0.77 1.42
C GLY A 5 24.74 1.27 0.53
N TYR A 6 23.49 0.84 0.71
CA TYR A 6 22.33 1.33 -0.06
C TYR A 6 21.26 1.95 0.84
N GLN A 7 20.51 2.89 0.27
CA GLN A 7 19.29 3.50 0.79
C GLN A 7 18.15 3.25 -0.20
N ALA A 8 16.91 3.37 0.28
CA ALA A 8 15.73 3.32 -0.56
C ALA A 8 14.72 4.36 -0.09
N ILE A 9 13.98 4.94 -1.04
CA ILE A 9 12.85 5.83 -0.76
C ILE A 9 11.64 5.34 -1.54
N ALA A 10 10.56 5.07 -0.81
CA ALA A 10 9.27 4.68 -1.37
C ALA A 10 8.31 5.88 -1.33
N ARG A 11 7.58 6.10 -2.41
CA ARG A 11 6.65 7.22 -2.60
C ARG A 11 5.41 6.75 -3.34
N SER A 12 4.33 7.52 -3.20
CA SER A 12 3.08 7.34 -3.94
C SER A 12 2.76 8.62 -4.70
N GLY A 13 1.88 8.54 -5.71
CA GLY A 13 1.56 9.67 -6.58
C GLY A 13 2.61 9.95 -7.64
N GLY A 14 3.38 8.92 -8.04
CA GLY A 14 4.31 9.00 -9.15
C GLY A 14 3.61 9.30 -10.49
N SER A 15 4.41 9.63 -11.50
CA SER A 15 3.94 9.80 -12.89
C SER A 15 4.95 9.22 -13.86
N LEU A 16 4.54 8.87 -15.07
CA LEU A 16 5.47 8.39 -16.10
C LEU A 16 6.64 9.35 -16.32
N GLU A 17 6.39 10.67 -16.31
CA GLU A 17 7.46 11.67 -16.44
C GLU A 17 8.45 11.64 -15.26
N MET A 18 8.00 11.35 -14.04
CA MET A 18 8.88 11.16 -12.90
C MET A 18 9.72 9.89 -13.05
N ILE A 19 9.09 8.78 -13.46
CA ILE A 19 9.80 7.51 -13.73
C ILE A 19 10.87 7.73 -14.80
N LYS A 20 10.54 8.36 -15.93
CA LYS A 20 11.50 8.67 -17.00
C LYS A 20 12.68 9.51 -16.52
N LYS A 21 12.46 10.49 -15.63
CA LYS A 21 13.56 11.28 -15.05
C LYS A 21 14.52 10.42 -14.22
N PHE A 22 14.00 9.52 -13.39
CA PHE A 22 14.84 8.56 -12.67
C PHE A 22 15.63 7.66 -13.61
N LEU A 23 14.96 7.10 -14.63
CA LEU A 23 15.61 6.23 -15.62
C LEU A 23 16.71 6.97 -16.40
N ALA A 24 16.44 8.20 -16.83
CA ALA A 24 17.42 9.04 -17.52
C ALA A 24 18.63 9.41 -16.65
N ALA A 25 18.43 9.49 -15.33
CA ALA A 25 19.50 9.69 -14.35
C ALA A 25 20.21 8.37 -13.95
N GLY A 26 19.82 7.23 -14.53
CA GLY A 26 20.45 5.93 -14.30
C GLY A 26 19.94 5.18 -13.07
N TYR A 27 18.76 5.55 -12.56
CA TYR A 27 18.10 4.86 -11.45
C TYR A 27 16.94 4.01 -11.97
N PRO A 28 17.07 2.67 -11.97
CA PRO A 28 15.93 1.79 -12.14
C PRO A 28 14.88 2.06 -11.06
N VAL A 29 13.61 2.00 -11.44
CA VAL A 29 12.49 2.27 -10.54
C VAL A 29 11.67 1.00 -10.40
N VAL A 30 11.32 0.64 -9.18
CA VAL A 30 10.36 -0.43 -8.96
C VAL A 30 9.00 0.19 -8.69
N ILE A 31 7.98 -0.25 -9.41
CA ILE A 31 6.58 0.17 -9.19
C ILE A 31 5.76 -0.99 -8.64
N GLU A 32 4.79 -0.70 -7.78
CA GLU A 32 3.77 -1.66 -7.38
C GLU A 32 2.54 -1.47 -8.27
N LYS A 33 2.08 -2.50 -8.97
CA LYS A 33 0.95 -2.41 -9.89
C LYS A 33 0.07 -3.66 -9.82
N GLY A 34 -1.16 -3.52 -10.30
CA GLY A 34 -2.01 -4.66 -10.55
C GLY A 34 -1.63 -5.43 -11.81
N TYR A 35 -2.26 -6.58 -12.00
CA TYR A 35 -2.36 -7.29 -13.27
C TYR A 35 -3.46 -8.34 -13.16
N GLU A 36 -3.96 -8.82 -14.29
CA GLU A 36 -5.00 -9.85 -14.34
C GLU A 36 -4.47 -11.13 -15.01
N LEU A 37 -4.66 -12.26 -14.34
CA LEU A 37 -4.33 -13.58 -14.87
C LEU A 37 -5.60 -14.33 -15.25
N PRO A 38 -5.67 -14.99 -16.42
CA PRO A 38 -6.87 -15.70 -16.87
C PRO A 38 -7.45 -16.70 -15.85
N ASP A 39 -6.57 -17.43 -15.14
CA ASP A 39 -6.99 -18.53 -14.27
C ASP A 39 -7.25 -18.10 -12.82
N SER A 40 -6.74 -16.95 -12.42
CA SER A 40 -6.78 -16.53 -11.01
C SER A 40 -7.24 -15.09 -10.81
N GLY A 41 -7.54 -14.33 -11.85
CA GLY A 41 -8.04 -12.95 -11.75
C GLY A 41 -6.96 -11.96 -11.32
N TRP A 42 -7.37 -10.92 -10.60
CA TRP A 42 -6.53 -9.76 -10.24
C TRP A 42 -5.50 -10.02 -9.14
N TRP A 43 -4.25 -9.59 -9.34
CA TRP A 43 -3.17 -9.66 -8.35
C TRP A 43 -2.39 -8.35 -8.28
N GLY A 44 -1.78 -8.08 -7.13
CA GLY A 44 -0.71 -7.09 -6.98
C GLY A 44 0.65 -7.68 -7.31
N HIS A 45 1.53 -6.89 -7.92
CA HIS A 45 2.90 -7.26 -8.26
C HIS A 45 3.86 -6.06 -8.26
N TYR A 46 5.15 -6.36 -8.20
CA TYR A 46 6.22 -5.37 -8.35
C TYR A 46 6.91 -5.53 -9.69
N LEU A 47 7.01 -4.43 -10.44
CA LEU A 47 7.68 -4.38 -11.73
C LEU A 47 8.93 -3.51 -11.63
N THR A 48 10.10 -4.04 -12.02
CA THR A 48 11.33 -3.23 -12.08
C THR A 48 11.50 -2.63 -13.46
N VAL A 49 11.38 -1.32 -13.56
CA VAL A 49 11.53 -0.55 -14.79
C VAL A 49 12.96 -0.05 -14.90
N TYR A 50 13.60 -0.24 -16.05
CA TYR A 50 15.00 0.16 -16.29
C TYR A 50 15.21 0.96 -17.58
N GLY A 51 14.16 1.18 -18.38
CA GLY A 51 14.24 2.00 -19.58
C GLY A 51 12.86 2.35 -20.13
N TYR A 52 12.85 3.17 -21.17
CA TYR A 52 11.62 3.61 -21.84
C TYR A 52 11.91 3.96 -23.30
N ASP A 53 10.85 3.97 -24.12
CA ASP A 53 10.86 4.35 -25.53
C ASP A 53 9.61 5.19 -25.82
N ASP A 54 9.78 6.51 -25.92
CA ASP A 54 8.67 7.44 -26.15
C ASP A 54 8.09 7.36 -27.56
N GLU A 55 8.85 6.89 -28.56
CA GLU A 55 8.31 6.69 -29.91
C GLU A 55 7.32 5.52 -29.95
N LYS A 56 7.56 4.50 -29.11
CA LYS A 56 6.69 3.33 -28.98
C LYS A 56 5.68 3.42 -27.84
N GLN A 57 5.87 4.37 -26.92
CA GLN A 57 5.11 4.48 -25.67
C GLN A 57 5.20 3.21 -24.81
N GLU A 58 6.42 2.74 -24.60
CA GLU A 58 6.71 1.50 -23.86
C GLU A 58 7.77 1.70 -22.78
N LEU A 59 7.60 1.03 -21.65
CA LEU A 59 8.62 0.83 -20.62
C LEU A 59 9.37 -0.48 -20.88
N TYR A 60 10.66 -0.48 -20.57
CA TYR A 60 11.48 -1.69 -20.51
C TYR A 60 11.61 -2.14 -19.06
N SER A 61 11.28 -3.39 -18.79
CA SER A 61 11.14 -3.88 -17.42
C SER A 61 11.61 -5.32 -17.21
N GLN A 62 11.81 -5.68 -15.94
CA GLN A 62 11.98 -7.04 -15.44
C GLN A 62 10.84 -7.32 -14.46
N ASP A 63 10.19 -8.47 -14.62
CA ASP A 63 9.09 -8.90 -13.76
C ASP A 63 9.41 -10.29 -13.23
N SER A 64 9.40 -10.40 -11.91
CA SER A 64 9.81 -11.61 -11.21
C SER A 64 8.83 -12.78 -11.39
N TYR A 65 7.59 -12.52 -11.81
CA TYR A 65 6.54 -13.51 -11.97
C TYR A 65 6.25 -13.85 -13.44
N LEU A 66 6.10 -12.84 -14.30
CA LEU A 66 5.72 -13.02 -15.70
C LEU A 66 6.94 -13.28 -16.61
N GLY A 67 8.18 -13.08 -16.13
CA GLY A 67 9.43 -13.34 -16.89
C GLY A 67 9.86 -12.20 -17.84
N PRO A 68 10.39 -12.48 -19.04
CA PRO A 68 11.22 -13.66 -19.28
C PRO A 68 12.37 -13.70 -18.25
N TRP A 69 12.62 -14.88 -17.66
CA TRP A 69 13.65 -15.05 -16.62
C TRP A 69 15.07 -15.25 -17.17
N ASP A 70 15.31 -14.78 -18.40
CA ASP A 70 16.59 -14.87 -19.11
C ASP A 70 17.34 -13.53 -19.18
N ASN A 71 16.84 -12.52 -18.45
CA ASN A 71 17.33 -11.14 -18.42
C ASN A 71 17.14 -10.35 -19.73
N SER A 72 16.42 -10.87 -20.73
CA SER A 72 16.10 -10.09 -21.93
C SER A 72 15.12 -8.94 -21.66
N GLY A 73 14.41 -9.01 -20.52
CA GLY A 73 13.41 -8.03 -20.12
C GLY A 73 12.14 -8.13 -20.96
N ARG A 74 11.18 -7.26 -20.64
CA ARG A 74 9.91 -7.15 -21.33
C ARG A 74 9.59 -5.69 -21.65
N THR A 75 8.62 -5.53 -22.55
CA THR A 75 8.06 -4.24 -22.95
C THR A 75 6.65 -4.14 -22.36
N ASP A 76 6.37 -3.07 -21.64
CA ASP A 76 5.05 -2.78 -21.08
C ASP A 76 4.53 -1.44 -21.62
N ASN A 77 3.32 -1.43 -22.16
CA ASN A 77 2.74 -0.22 -22.73
C ASN A 77 2.43 0.81 -21.63
N TYR A 78 2.63 2.10 -21.91
CA TYR A 78 2.39 3.18 -20.96
C TYR A 78 0.97 3.18 -20.40
N ASP A 79 -0.06 3.07 -21.25
CA ASP A 79 -1.46 3.18 -20.82
C ASP A 79 -1.84 1.99 -19.92
N GLU A 80 -1.38 0.78 -20.27
CA GLU A 80 -1.60 -0.42 -19.45
C GLU A 80 -0.90 -0.31 -18.09
N VAL A 81 0.34 0.16 -18.09
CA VAL A 81 1.09 0.38 -16.84
C VAL A 81 0.37 1.40 -15.97
N GLU A 82 -0.02 2.56 -16.50
CA GLU A 82 -0.70 3.59 -15.72
C GLU A 82 -2.03 3.10 -15.14
N GLN A 83 -2.82 2.36 -15.93
CA GLN A 83 -4.09 1.76 -15.47
C GLN A 83 -3.87 0.83 -14.25
N TYR A 84 -2.88 -0.05 -14.30
CA TYR A 84 -2.62 -0.97 -13.21
C TYR A 84 -1.85 -0.35 -12.05
N TRP A 85 -1.04 0.67 -12.33
CA TRP A 85 -0.25 1.39 -11.32
C TRP A 85 -1.12 2.29 -10.45
N GLN A 86 -2.19 2.86 -11.04
CA GLN A 86 -3.23 3.58 -10.30
C GLN A 86 -3.78 2.75 -9.13
N GLN A 87 -3.92 1.43 -9.30
CA GLN A 87 -4.50 0.52 -8.29
C GLN A 87 -3.70 0.44 -6.98
N PHE A 88 -2.49 0.99 -6.98
CA PHE A 88 -1.58 1.07 -5.83
C PHE A 88 -1.14 2.50 -5.56
N ASN A 89 -2.01 3.50 -5.79
CA ASN A 89 -1.71 4.92 -5.58
C ASN A 89 -0.47 5.41 -6.33
N TYR A 90 -0.16 4.84 -7.51
CA TYR A 90 1.07 5.14 -8.24
C TYR A 90 2.33 4.98 -7.37
N THR A 91 2.38 3.92 -6.57
CA THR A 91 3.49 3.64 -5.64
C THR A 91 4.74 3.17 -6.38
N PHE A 92 5.87 3.76 -6.03
CA PHE A 92 7.18 3.39 -6.56
C PHE A 92 8.25 3.53 -5.49
N TYR A 93 9.38 2.87 -5.70
CA TYR A 93 10.59 3.11 -4.93
C TYR A 93 11.84 3.06 -5.80
N VAL A 94 12.85 3.79 -5.34
CA VAL A 94 14.18 3.79 -5.93
C VAL A 94 15.21 3.40 -4.88
N VAL A 95 16.20 2.62 -5.30
CA VAL A 95 17.34 2.20 -4.47
C VAL A 95 18.58 2.93 -4.97
N TYR A 96 19.31 3.54 -4.05
CA TYR A 96 20.44 4.43 -4.38
C TYR A 96 21.52 4.35 -3.30
N LEU A 97 22.71 4.87 -3.60
CA LEU A 97 23.82 5.00 -2.65
C LEU A 97 23.65 6.28 -1.84
N PRO A 98 24.08 6.34 -0.57
CA PRO A 98 23.89 7.53 0.28
C PRO A 98 24.37 8.86 -0.30
N HIS A 99 25.43 8.87 -1.12
CA HIS A 99 25.94 10.09 -1.75
C HIS A 99 25.07 10.61 -2.92
N GLN A 100 24.05 9.85 -3.33
CA GLN A 100 23.11 10.18 -4.39
C GLN A 100 21.82 10.84 -3.85
N GLU A 101 21.66 10.96 -2.53
CA GLU A 101 20.42 11.43 -1.90
C GLU A 101 19.98 12.82 -2.39
N GLU A 102 20.92 13.75 -2.61
CA GLU A 102 20.61 15.08 -3.15
C GLU A 102 20.05 15.02 -4.58
N GLU A 103 20.55 14.10 -5.42
CA GLU A 103 20.04 13.91 -6.79
C GLU A 103 18.64 13.28 -6.77
N ILE A 104 18.41 12.30 -5.89
CA ILE A 104 17.09 11.69 -5.69
C ILE A 104 16.08 12.74 -5.22
N ALA A 105 16.44 13.56 -4.24
CA ALA A 105 15.60 14.65 -3.76
C ALA A 105 15.30 15.68 -4.86
N ALA A 106 16.28 16.00 -5.72
CA ALA A 106 16.07 16.92 -6.84
C ALA A 106 15.11 16.36 -7.92
N ILE A 107 15.13 15.04 -8.18
CA ILE A 107 14.19 14.39 -9.11
C ILE A 107 12.78 14.34 -8.53
N LEU A 108 12.64 13.99 -7.25
CA LEU A 108 11.35 13.95 -6.55
C LEU A 108 10.72 15.35 -6.43
N GLY A 109 11.54 16.36 -6.14
CA GLY A 109 11.08 17.68 -5.75
C GLY A 109 10.65 17.74 -4.29
N GLU A 110 10.61 18.95 -3.74
CA GLU A 110 10.39 19.19 -2.30
C GLU A 110 9.08 18.59 -1.77
N ASP A 111 8.00 18.64 -2.58
CA ASP A 111 6.69 18.17 -2.15
C ASP A 111 6.62 16.65 -2.08
N MET A 112 7.27 15.90 -2.98
CA MET A 112 7.34 14.43 -2.88
C MET A 112 8.35 13.96 -1.84
N PHE A 113 9.29 14.82 -1.43
CA PHE A 113 10.23 14.46 -0.38
C PHE A 113 9.60 14.55 1.01
N ASP A 114 8.67 15.48 1.23
CA ASP A 114 7.87 15.60 2.45
C ASP A 114 6.67 14.65 2.45
N ASP A 115 6.57 13.80 3.47
CA ASP A 115 5.55 12.75 3.51
C ASP A 115 4.11 13.30 3.54
N PHE A 116 3.87 14.41 4.25
CA PHE A 116 2.53 14.97 4.34
C PHE A 116 2.12 15.62 3.02
N LYS A 117 3.00 16.42 2.42
CA LYS A 117 2.75 17.03 1.11
C LYS A 117 2.59 15.99 -0.01
N MET A 118 3.33 14.89 0.06
CA MET A 118 3.18 13.76 -0.86
C MET A 118 1.78 13.15 -0.76
N TRP A 119 1.26 12.90 0.44
CA TRP A 119 -0.11 12.42 0.59
C TRP A 119 -1.18 13.46 0.22
N GLN A 120 -0.91 14.76 0.38
CA GLN A 120 -1.78 15.81 -0.15
C GLN A 120 -1.84 15.78 -1.69
N HIS A 121 -0.71 15.58 -2.37
CA HIS A 121 -0.67 15.41 -3.82
C HIS A 121 -1.43 14.15 -4.26
N VAL A 122 -1.22 13.01 -3.60
CA VAL A 122 -1.96 11.77 -3.90
C VAL A 122 -3.46 11.97 -3.72
N ALA A 123 -3.89 12.63 -2.63
CA ALA A 123 -5.30 12.94 -2.40
C ALA A 123 -5.87 13.82 -3.52
N ASN A 124 -5.14 14.86 -3.93
CA ASN A 124 -5.57 15.74 -5.03
C ASN A 124 -5.65 15.02 -6.38
N LEU A 125 -4.72 14.10 -6.66
CA LEU A 125 -4.74 13.28 -7.88
C LEU A 125 -5.96 12.35 -7.89
N ALA A 126 -6.12 11.56 -6.82
CA ALA A 126 -7.22 10.61 -6.67
C ALA A 126 -8.60 11.30 -6.67
N GLN A 127 -8.71 12.49 -6.06
CA GLN A 127 -9.93 13.30 -6.09
C GLN A 127 -10.29 13.72 -7.53
N LYS A 128 -9.32 14.19 -8.32
CA LYS A 128 -9.55 14.57 -9.73
C LYS A 128 -9.98 13.38 -10.58
N GLU A 129 -9.38 12.22 -10.36
CA GLU A 129 -9.74 10.98 -11.07
C GLU A 129 -11.17 10.55 -10.72
N ALA A 130 -11.53 10.56 -9.43
CA ALA A 130 -12.88 10.25 -8.97
C ALA A 130 -13.93 11.27 -9.46
N GLU A 131 -13.57 12.54 -9.63
CA GLU A 131 -14.42 13.57 -10.23
C GLU A 131 -14.60 13.37 -11.74
N ALA A 132 -13.55 12.92 -12.44
CA ALA A 132 -13.60 12.63 -13.86
C ALA A 132 -14.40 11.35 -14.17
N ASN A 133 -14.39 10.38 -13.25
CA ASN A 133 -15.16 9.15 -13.33
C ASN A 133 -15.68 8.74 -11.94
N SER A 134 -16.94 9.06 -11.64
CA SER A 134 -17.55 8.78 -10.32
C SER A 134 -17.77 7.30 -10.01
N GLU A 135 -17.57 6.42 -10.99
CA GLU A 135 -17.65 4.96 -10.86
C GLU A 135 -16.25 4.31 -10.76
N ASP A 136 -15.18 5.11 -10.74
CA ASP A 136 -13.82 4.61 -10.51
C ASP A 136 -13.60 4.27 -9.03
N ALA A 137 -13.89 3.01 -8.67
CA ALA A 137 -13.70 2.51 -7.31
C ALA A 137 -12.23 2.63 -6.84
N ILE A 138 -11.27 2.57 -7.75
CA ILE A 138 -9.83 2.63 -7.44
C ILE A 138 -9.44 4.06 -7.09
N ALA A 139 -9.85 5.05 -7.87
CA ALA A 139 -9.61 6.46 -7.55
C ALA A 139 -10.22 6.83 -6.19
N VAL A 140 -11.44 6.38 -5.91
CA VAL A 140 -12.07 6.59 -4.59
C VAL A 140 -11.27 5.88 -3.50
N TYR A 141 -10.85 4.62 -3.70
CA TYR A 141 -10.03 3.89 -2.72
C TYR A 141 -8.68 4.59 -2.43
N ASN A 142 -8.03 5.12 -3.46
CA ASN A 142 -6.78 5.85 -3.36
C ASN A 142 -6.95 7.13 -2.54
N LEU A 143 -8.05 7.86 -2.74
CA LEU A 143 -8.37 9.03 -1.92
C LEU A 143 -8.53 8.63 -0.45
N GLY A 144 -9.26 7.54 -0.15
CA GLY A 144 -9.40 7.03 1.22
C GLY A 144 -8.05 6.66 1.85
N THR A 145 -7.15 6.07 1.06
CA THR A 145 -5.77 5.75 1.45
C THR A 145 -4.99 7.02 1.80
N ALA A 146 -4.99 8.02 0.94
CA ALA A 146 -4.26 9.27 1.15
C ALA A 146 -4.77 10.03 2.38
N LEU A 147 -6.10 10.13 2.55
CA LEU A 147 -6.72 10.73 3.73
C LEU A 147 -6.27 10.02 5.01
N THR A 148 -6.39 8.69 5.05
CA THR A 148 -6.00 7.89 6.23
C THR A 148 -4.51 8.01 6.56
N ARG A 149 -3.65 8.10 5.54
CA ARG A 149 -2.21 8.36 5.72
C ARG A 149 -1.93 9.74 6.29
N MET A 150 -2.62 10.78 5.82
CA MET A 150 -2.54 12.13 6.43
C MET A 150 -3.00 12.11 7.89
N GLY A 151 -4.07 11.38 8.23
CA GLY A 151 -4.50 11.16 9.61
C GLY A 151 -3.43 10.46 10.45
N THR A 152 -2.70 9.50 9.89
CA THR A 152 -1.61 8.80 10.57
C THR A 152 -0.44 9.73 10.89
N LEU A 153 -0.13 10.67 9.99
CA LEU A 153 0.96 11.64 10.16
C LEU A 153 0.59 12.78 11.14
N THR A 154 -0.66 13.22 11.13
CA THR A 154 -1.10 14.41 11.88
C THR A 154 -1.77 14.08 13.21
N GLY A 155 -2.40 12.91 13.32
CA GLY A 155 -3.27 12.56 14.44
C GLY A 155 -4.66 13.22 14.39
N GLU A 156 -4.99 13.95 13.32
CA GLU A 156 -6.27 14.65 13.19
C GLU A 156 -7.41 13.66 12.87
N PRO A 157 -8.49 13.61 13.68
CA PRO A 157 -9.60 12.67 13.52
C PRO A 157 -10.37 12.85 12.20
N GLU A 158 -10.45 14.07 11.69
CA GLU A 158 -11.21 14.43 10.49
C GLU A 158 -10.72 13.67 9.25
N TYR A 159 -9.40 13.43 9.15
CA TYR A 159 -8.84 12.62 8.07
C TYR A 159 -9.27 11.17 8.13
N TYR A 160 -9.38 10.58 9.32
CA TYR A 160 -9.83 9.21 9.48
C TYR A 160 -11.33 9.09 9.19
N GLU A 161 -12.14 10.05 9.61
CA GLU A 161 -13.57 10.11 9.28
C GLU A 161 -13.80 10.21 7.77
N ALA A 162 -13.10 11.12 7.10
CA ALA A 162 -13.17 11.25 5.64
C ALA A 162 -12.64 10.00 4.93
N GLY A 163 -11.54 9.42 5.42
CA GLY A 163 -10.99 8.17 4.90
C GLY A 163 -11.98 7.00 5.01
N ALA A 164 -12.62 6.82 6.17
CA ALA A 164 -13.60 5.78 6.40
C ALA A 164 -14.82 5.90 5.46
N GLN A 165 -15.39 7.10 5.34
CA GLN A 165 -16.52 7.35 4.42
C GLN A 165 -16.13 7.08 2.96
N THR A 166 -14.91 7.46 2.59
CA THR A 166 -14.39 7.22 1.24
C THR A 166 -14.21 5.73 0.97
N PHE A 167 -13.71 4.96 1.94
CA PHE A 167 -13.60 3.51 1.81
C PHE A 167 -14.94 2.79 1.75
N ASP A 168 -15.97 3.25 2.48
CA ASP A 168 -17.32 2.72 2.33
C ASP A 168 -17.79 2.87 0.88
N ARG A 169 -17.64 4.07 0.30
CA ARG A 169 -18.01 4.35 -1.09
C ARG A 169 -17.22 3.49 -2.09
N ALA A 170 -15.91 3.35 -1.90
CA ALA A 170 -15.07 2.52 -2.77
C ALA A 170 -15.52 1.04 -2.74
N ARG A 171 -15.89 0.53 -1.56
CA ARG A 171 -16.40 -0.85 -1.41
C ARG A 171 -17.77 -1.04 -2.03
N GLU A 172 -18.65 -0.04 -1.96
CA GLU A 172 -19.96 -0.06 -2.63
C GLU A 172 -19.84 -0.09 -4.16
N LEU A 173 -18.87 0.65 -4.71
CA LEU A 173 -18.57 0.66 -6.14
C LEU A 173 -18.00 -0.68 -6.63
N GLY A 174 -17.32 -1.40 -5.74
CA GLY A 174 -16.73 -2.71 -6.02
C GLY A 174 -15.22 -2.60 -6.25
N LEU A 175 -14.46 -3.28 -5.39
CA LEU A 175 -13.00 -3.33 -5.47
C LEU A 175 -12.54 -4.65 -6.08
N PRO A 176 -11.32 -4.69 -6.66
CA PRO A 176 -10.70 -5.95 -7.04
C PRO A 176 -10.68 -6.95 -5.87
N PRO A 177 -10.79 -8.26 -6.16
CA PRO A 177 -10.59 -9.26 -5.13
C PRO A 177 -9.18 -9.09 -4.54
N ARG A 178 -8.96 -9.50 -3.29
CA ARG A 178 -7.63 -9.45 -2.64
C ARG A 178 -7.08 -8.05 -2.37
N MET A 179 -7.84 -6.97 -2.57
CA MET A 179 -7.37 -5.62 -2.29
C MET A 179 -6.74 -5.50 -0.88
N LEU A 180 -7.40 -6.11 0.12
CA LEU A 180 -6.93 -6.14 1.51
C LEU A 180 -5.79 -7.11 1.80
N TRP A 181 -5.39 -7.95 0.84
CA TRP A 181 -4.15 -8.72 0.95
C TRP A 181 -2.93 -7.83 0.76
N TYR A 182 -3.10 -6.70 0.05
CA TYR A 182 -2.01 -5.79 -0.26
C TYR A 182 -2.12 -4.44 0.46
N GLN A 183 -3.35 -3.97 0.75
CA GLN A 183 -3.57 -2.63 1.27
C GLN A 183 -4.48 -2.67 2.51
N HIS A 184 -3.96 -2.26 3.66
CA HIS A 184 -4.63 -2.39 4.97
C HIS A 184 -5.23 -1.10 5.52
N MET A 185 -5.13 0.03 4.80
CA MET A 185 -5.63 1.33 5.25
C MET A 185 -7.12 1.37 5.65
N PRO A 186 -8.03 0.59 5.04
CA PRO A 186 -9.41 0.51 5.53
C PRO A 186 -9.51 0.10 7.00
N TYR A 187 -8.67 -0.85 7.46
CA TYR A 187 -8.65 -1.25 8.87
C TYR A 187 -8.24 -0.09 9.78
N VAL A 188 -7.24 0.68 9.37
CA VAL A 188 -6.77 1.86 10.13
C VAL A 188 -7.88 2.89 10.24
N ALA A 189 -8.50 3.26 9.11
CA ALA A 189 -9.56 4.27 9.09
C ALA A 189 -10.73 3.88 10.01
N TYR A 190 -11.26 2.67 9.85
CA TYR A 190 -12.38 2.19 10.65
C TYR A 190 -12.04 2.06 12.13
N TRP A 191 -10.85 1.54 12.48
CA TRP A 191 -10.40 1.46 13.87
C TRP A 191 -10.33 2.85 14.51
N LYS A 192 -9.73 3.83 13.83
CA LYS A 192 -9.52 5.17 14.37
C LYS A 192 -10.80 5.98 14.57
N VAL A 193 -11.89 5.61 13.90
CA VAL A 193 -13.22 6.22 14.09
C VAL A 193 -14.15 5.38 14.97
N GLY A 194 -13.62 4.36 15.66
CA GLY A 194 -14.39 3.54 16.60
C GLY A 194 -15.29 2.48 15.96
N ARG A 195 -15.14 2.22 14.66
CA ARG A 195 -15.89 1.20 13.92
C ARG A 195 -15.23 -0.18 14.07
N TYR A 196 -15.15 -0.66 15.31
CA TYR A 196 -14.44 -1.90 15.66
C TYR A 196 -15.07 -3.15 15.04
N ASP A 197 -16.40 -3.22 15.01
CA ASP A 197 -17.13 -4.33 14.39
C ASP A 197 -16.80 -4.43 12.89
N ASP A 198 -16.71 -3.30 12.18
CA ASP A 198 -16.37 -3.29 10.75
C ASP A 198 -14.95 -3.81 10.49
N VAL A 199 -13.99 -3.46 11.34
CA VAL A 199 -12.62 -4.02 11.25
C VAL A 199 -12.65 -5.51 11.52
N PHE A 200 -13.36 -5.96 12.56
CA PHE A 200 -13.44 -7.36 12.94
C PHE A 200 -14.07 -8.20 11.83
N ASP A 201 -15.20 -7.77 11.29
CA ASP A 201 -15.91 -8.46 10.21
C ASP A 201 -15.10 -8.49 8.92
N LEU A 202 -14.49 -7.36 8.55
CA LEU A 202 -13.67 -7.26 7.35
C LEU A 202 -12.40 -8.13 7.46
N ALA A 203 -11.79 -8.17 8.64
CA ALA A 203 -10.64 -9.03 8.90
C ALA A 203 -11.04 -10.51 8.82
N ASN A 204 -12.14 -10.92 9.45
CA ASN A 204 -12.61 -12.31 9.38
C ASN A 204 -12.96 -12.72 7.94
N ALA A 205 -13.63 -11.86 7.18
CA ALA A 205 -13.94 -12.12 5.77
C ALA A 205 -12.66 -12.29 4.94
N THR A 206 -11.63 -11.48 5.19
CA THR A 206 -10.34 -11.58 4.51
C THR A 206 -9.60 -12.87 4.90
N LEU A 207 -9.51 -13.19 6.20
CA LEU A 207 -8.86 -14.40 6.71
C LEU A 207 -9.54 -15.70 6.27
N ALA A 208 -10.83 -15.67 5.94
CA ALA A 208 -11.55 -16.82 5.39
C ALA A 208 -11.14 -17.16 3.94
N THR A 209 -10.37 -16.30 3.28
CA THR A 209 -9.86 -16.53 1.92
C THR A 209 -8.50 -17.23 1.94
N GLN A 210 -8.19 -18.03 0.90
CA GLN A 210 -6.97 -18.84 0.84
C GLN A 210 -5.67 -18.03 1.00
N GLY A 211 -5.59 -16.83 0.41
CA GLY A 211 -4.41 -15.97 0.54
C GLY A 211 -4.46 -15.05 1.75
N GLY A 212 -5.66 -14.62 2.16
CA GLY A 212 -5.82 -13.70 3.28
C GLY A 212 -5.36 -14.30 4.61
N SER A 213 -5.41 -15.62 4.77
CA SER A 213 -4.86 -16.30 5.96
C SER A 213 -3.34 -16.14 6.14
N ASN A 214 -2.64 -15.64 5.12
CA ASN A 214 -1.19 -15.39 5.14
C ASN A 214 -0.84 -13.89 5.24
N VAL A 215 -1.79 -13.04 5.68
CA VAL A 215 -1.60 -11.58 5.79
C VAL A 215 -1.54 -11.19 7.26
N GLU A 216 -0.34 -10.96 7.80
CA GLU A 216 -0.14 -10.67 9.22
C GLU A 216 -0.85 -9.39 9.69
N GLU A 217 -0.94 -8.36 8.85
CA GLU A 217 -1.64 -7.11 9.17
C GLU A 217 -3.12 -7.36 9.46
N THR A 218 -3.75 -8.30 8.75
CA THR A 218 -5.17 -8.60 8.98
C THR A 218 -5.39 -9.20 10.37
N TYR A 219 -4.50 -10.09 10.82
CA TYR A 219 -4.54 -10.60 12.19
C TYR A 219 -4.22 -9.51 13.22
N TYR A 220 -3.26 -8.64 12.92
CA TYR A 220 -2.91 -7.53 13.80
C TYR A 220 -4.10 -6.61 14.05
N TYR A 221 -4.76 -6.11 13.00
CA TYR A 221 -5.91 -5.22 13.17
C TYR A 221 -7.10 -5.91 13.83
N LYS A 222 -7.32 -7.21 13.57
CA LYS A 222 -8.30 -8.01 14.31
C LYS A 222 -7.99 -8.03 15.81
N GLY A 223 -6.73 -8.28 16.19
CA GLY A 223 -6.29 -8.29 17.58
C GLY A 223 -6.41 -6.92 18.25
N THR A 224 -6.07 -5.87 17.51
CA THR A 224 -6.22 -4.48 17.96
C THR A 224 -7.67 -4.18 18.32
N VAL A 225 -8.63 -4.45 17.45
CA VAL A 225 -10.04 -4.12 17.75
C VAL A 225 -10.67 -5.07 18.77
N LEU A 226 -10.22 -6.32 18.87
CA LEU A 226 -10.62 -7.20 19.98
C LEU A 226 -10.19 -6.64 21.33
N SER A 227 -9.01 -6.02 21.41
CA SER A 227 -8.56 -5.34 22.62
C SER A 227 -9.45 -4.15 22.97
N GLU A 228 -9.80 -3.32 21.97
CA GLU A 228 -10.71 -2.17 22.15
C GLU A 228 -12.11 -2.61 22.62
N MET A 229 -12.56 -3.78 22.17
CA MET A 229 -13.83 -4.39 22.58
C MET A 229 -13.74 -5.12 23.94
N GLY A 230 -12.56 -5.19 24.55
CA GLY A 230 -12.32 -5.82 25.85
C GLY A 230 -12.09 -7.34 25.81
N ASP A 231 -12.03 -7.97 24.64
CA ASP A 231 -11.67 -9.37 24.48
C ASP A 231 -10.14 -9.53 24.40
N LEU A 232 -9.47 -9.42 25.54
CA LEU A 232 -8.02 -9.51 25.63
C LEU A 232 -7.47 -10.91 25.27
N TYR A 233 -8.22 -11.98 25.56
CA TYR A 233 -7.79 -13.33 25.18
C TYR A 233 -7.87 -13.54 23.68
N GLY A 234 -8.98 -13.16 23.04
CA GLY A 234 -9.13 -13.19 21.59
C GLY A 234 -8.12 -12.29 20.88
N ALA A 235 -7.85 -11.11 21.44
CA ALA A 235 -6.84 -10.20 20.93
C ALA A 235 -5.44 -10.83 20.92
N ARG A 236 -5.06 -11.45 22.04
CA ARG A 236 -3.78 -12.15 22.18
C ARG A 236 -3.63 -13.26 21.15
N ASP A 237 -4.67 -14.09 20.98
CA ASP A 237 -4.67 -15.18 20.01
C ASP A 237 -4.54 -14.68 18.56
N ALA A 238 -5.20 -13.55 18.24
CA ALA A 238 -5.05 -12.90 16.93
C ALA A 238 -3.62 -12.39 16.72
N HIS A 239 -3.02 -11.71 17.69
CA HIS A 239 -1.62 -11.25 17.58
C HIS A 239 -0.62 -12.41 17.50
N LEU A 240 -0.85 -13.52 18.21
CA LEU A 240 -0.04 -14.73 18.06
C LEU A 240 -0.17 -15.34 16.66
N SER A 241 -1.36 -15.28 16.07
CA SER A 241 -1.58 -15.72 14.69
C SER A 241 -0.82 -14.84 13.69
N ALA A 242 -0.76 -13.52 13.93
CA ALA A 242 0.08 -12.61 13.14
C ALA A 242 1.57 -13.02 13.22
N LEU A 243 2.07 -13.35 14.42
CA LEU A 243 3.45 -13.82 14.60
C LEU A 243 3.71 -15.22 14.01
N ALA A 244 2.69 -16.05 13.87
CA ALA A 244 2.82 -17.34 13.18
C ALA A 244 2.97 -17.16 11.66
N VAL A 245 2.40 -16.09 11.08
CA VAL A 245 2.61 -15.70 9.69
C VAL A 245 3.99 -15.05 9.52
N ASN A 246 4.34 -14.12 10.41
CA ASN A 246 5.62 -13.40 10.39
C ASN A 246 6.16 -13.22 11.81
N GLU A 247 7.14 -14.05 12.20
CA GLU A 247 7.72 -14.06 13.55
C GLU A 247 8.36 -12.72 13.94
N ASN A 248 8.75 -11.92 12.95
CA ASN A 248 9.41 -10.63 13.13
C ASN A 248 8.42 -9.45 13.11
N PHE A 249 7.11 -9.70 13.13
CA PHE A 249 6.09 -8.65 13.11
C PHE A 249 5.96 -7.93 14.46
N TYR A 250 6.89 -7.01 14.70
CA TYR A 250 7.07 -6.28 15.96
C TYR A 250 5.78 -5.63 16.54
N PRO A 251 4.86 -5.05 15.75
CA PRO A 251 3.63 -4.48 16.30
C PRO A 251 2.80 -5.49 17.11
N SER A 252 2.74 -6.75 16.68
CA SER A 252 2.05 -7.81 17.42
C SER A 252 2.80 -8.27 18.66
N GLN A 253 4.15 -8.25 18.64
CA GLN A 253 4.95 -8.57 19.83
C GLN A 253 4.65 -7.57 20.95
N VAL A 254 4.69 -6.27 20.63
CA VAL A 254 4.38 -5.18 21.57
C VAL A 254 2.94 -5.29 22.08
N ALA A 255 1.98 -5.60 21.21
CA ALA A 255 0.59 -5.76 21.62
C ALA A 255 0.41 -6.93 22.60
N ILE A 256 1.06 -8.07 22.37
CA ILE A 256 1.00 -9.23 23.28
C ILE A 256 1.62 -8.88 24.64
N GLU A 257 2.78 -8.22 24.67
CA GLU A 257 3.43 -7.79 25.93
C GLU A 257 2.50 -6.90 26.76
N TRP A 258 1.83 -5.94 26.11
CA TRP A 258 0.84 -5.10 26.77
C TRP A 258 -0.36 -5.93 27.28
N ILE A 259 -0.95 -6.78 26.45
CA ILE A 259 -2.08 -7.64 26.86
C ILE A 259 -1.71 -8.52 28.06
N ASP A 260 -0.54 -9.16 28.02
CA ASP A 260 -0.07 -10.05 29.09
C ASP A 260 0.12 -9.30 30.40
N SER A 261 0.60 -8.05 30.35
CA SER A 261 0.69 -7.19 31.53
C SER A 261 -0.67 -6.88 32.15
N VAL A 262 -1.69 -6.60 31.32
CA VAL A 262 -3.06 -6.30 31.78
C VAL A 262 -3.70 -7.55 32.39
N LEU A 263 -3.55 -8.71 31.74
CA LEU A 263 -4.10 -9.98 32.23
C LEU A 263 -3.44 -10.46 33.53
N ALA A 264 -2.16 -10.13 33.75
CA ALA A 264 -1.43 -10.44 34.98
C ALA A 264 -1.79 -9.52 36.18
N GLY A 265 -2.61 -8.48 35.95
CA GLY A 265 -3.09 -7.57 37.01
C GLY A 265 -2.34 -6.23 37.12
N GLY A 266 -1.52 -5.86 36.13
CA GLY A 266 -0.82 -4.58 36.06
C GLY A 266 0.53 -4.55 36.76
#